data_AF-Q4C9P6-F1
#
_entry.id   AF-Q4C9P6-F1
#
_cell.length_a   1.000
_cell.length_b   1.000
_cell.length_c   1.000
_cell.angle_alpha   90.00
_cell.angle_beta   90.00
_cell.angle_gamma   90.00
#
_symmetry.space_group_name_H-M   'P 1'
#
loop_
_entity.id
_entity.type
_entity.pdbx_description
1 polymer ?
#
loop_
_entity_poly.entity_id
_entity_poly.type
_entity_poly.pdbx_seq_one_letter_code
_entity_poly.pdbx_strand_id
1 'polypeptide(L)'
;MTSDRLIFRQDVLGSRRFSNYWWAAVSSIGGIGFLLAGISSYLQTNLLIVSDTSSLQFIPQGVALLFYGIAGSLLALYQWFTVILNIGGGYNEFNKQTNKLTIFRWGFPGKNRRVEFTCPLEDVQAVKADIQEGLNTKRKLYLRVKQKRDVPLTRVGVPMSLSELENEGAELASFLGVPLEGL
;
A
#
# COMPACT_ATOMS: atom_id res chain seq x y z
N MET A 1 21.61 26.57 1.81
CA MET A 1 22.71 25.65 2.18
C MET A 1 22.55 24.40 1.34
N THR A 2 23.30 24.31 0.24
CA THR A 2 23.30 23.16 -0.68
C THR A 2 23.87 21.96 0.05
N SER A 3 23.02 21.03 0.48
CA SER A 3 23.49 19.77 1.02
C SER A 3 24.30 19.05 -0.05
N ASP A 4 25.56 18.73 0.25
CA ASP A 4 26.43 17.76 -0.45
C ASP A 4 25.89 16.33 -0.33
N ARG A 5 24.57 16.18 -0.48
CA ARG A 5 23.92 14.89 -0.47
C ARG A 5 24.13 14.30 -1.86
N LEU A 6 24.90 13.22 -1.91
CA LEU A 6 25.14 12.49 -3.15
C LEU A 6 24.09 11.41 -3.42
N ILE A 7 23.34 11.01 -2.38
CA ILE A 7 22.29 9.99 -2.46
C ILE A 7 21.00 10.53 -1.82
N PHE A 8 19.96 10.65 -2.63
CA PHE A 8 18.62 10.97 -2.17
C PHE A 8 17.76 9.71 -2.19
N ARG A 9 17.21 9.35 -1.03
CA ARG A 9 16.40 8.13 -0.88
C ARG A 9 15.09 8.46 -0.20
N GLN A 10 13.99 8.01 -0.81
CA GLN A 10 12.64 8.13 -0.31
C GLN A 10 12.06 6.73 -0.12
N ASP A 11 11.72 6.37 1.12
CA ASP A 11 11.04 5.09 1.36
C ASP A 11 9.55 5.21 1.02
N VAL A 12 9.02 4.19 0.37
CA VAL A 12 7.63 4.12 -0.08
C VAL A 12 6.89 3.09 0.75
N LEU A 13 5.96 3.57 1.57
CA LEU A 13 5.15 2.73 2.43
C LEU A 13 4.16 1.89 1.62
N GLY A 14 4.36 0.57 1.68
CA GLY A 14 3.52 -0.44 1.04
C GLY A 14 2.29 -0.79 1.84
N SER A 15 2.03 -2.09 1.98
CA SER A 15 0.91 -2.65 2.71
C SER A 15 1.04 -2.57 4.24
N ARG A 16 2.22 -2.28 4.80
CA ARG A 16 2.43 -2.15 6.25
C ARG A 16 1.94 -0.82 6.81
N ARG A 17 0.68 -0.49 6.55
CA ARG A 17 0.03 0.74 7.03
C ARG A 17 -0.85 0.42 8.21
N PHE A 18 -0.98 1.37 9.14
CA PHE A 18 -1.90 1.25 10.26
C PHE A 18 -3.31 0.85 9.81
N SER A 19 -3.85 1.49 8.77
CA SER A 19 -5.18 1.14 8.22
C SER A 19 -5.27 -0.32 7.77
N ASN A 20 -4.21 -0.88 7.17
CA ASN A 20 -4.21 -2.28 6.74
C ASN A 20 -4.15 -3.24 7.95
N TYR A 21 -3.36 -2.92 8.98
CA TYR A 21 -3.34 -3.67 10.23
C TYR A 21 -4.71 -3.64 10.92
N TRP A 22 -5.33 -2.46 10.99
CA TRP A 22 -6.65 -2.26 11.56
C TRP A 22 -7.70 -3.13 10.86
N TRP A 23 -7.79 -3.04 9.53
CA TRP A 23 -8.76 -3.83 8.77
C TRP A 23 -8.48 -5.32 8.84
N ALA A 24 -7.21 -5.74 8.81
CA ALA A 24 -6.85 -7.15 9.00
C ALA A 24 -7.31 -7.68 10.37
N ALA A 25 -7.13 -6.90 11.44
CA ALA A 25 -7.57 -7.26 12.78
C ALA A 25 -9.10 -7.35 12.87
N VAL A 26 -9.83 -6.34 12.39
CA VAL A 26 -11.31 -6.32 12.39
C VAL A 26 -11.87 -7.50 11.59
N SER A 27 -11.35 -7.75 10.39
CA SER A 27 -11.77 -8.89 9.57
C SER A 27 -11.41 -10.24 10.21
N SER A 28 -10.30 -10.34 10.93
CA SER A 28 -9.92 -11.56 11.67
C SER A 28 -10.92 -11.84 12.80
N ILE A 29 -11.23 -10.83 13.61
CA ILE A 29 -12.18 -10.97 14.72
C ILE A 29 -13.56 -11.36 14.19
N GLY A 30 -14.04 -10.67 13.15
CA GLY A 30 -15.34 -10.98 12.54
C GLY A 30 -15.38 -12.37 11.89
N GLY A 31 -14.36 -12.72 11.10
CA GLY A 31 -14.26 -14.01 10.43
C GLY A 31 -14.20 -15.19 11.40
N ILE A 32 -13.32 -15.11 12.40
CA ILE A 32 -13.19 -16.14 13.44
C ILE A 32 -14.47 -16.20 14.28
N GLY A 33 -15.03 -15.04 14.67
CA GLY A 33 -16.27 -14.97 15.45
C GLY A 33 -17.44 -15.66 14.75
N PHE A 34 -17.65 -15.39 13.46
CA PHE A 34 -18.71 -16.04 12.68
C PHE A 34 -18.44 -17.53 12.41
N LEU A 35 -17.19 -17.93 12.20
CA LEU A 35 -16.83 -19.35 12.13
C LEU A 35 -17.18 -20.08 13.43
N LEU A 36 -16.74 -19.54 14.56
CA LEU A 36 -17.01 -20.14 15.88
C LEU A 36 -18.51 -20.18 16.19
N ALA A 37 -19.26 -19.12 15.84
CA ALA A 37 -20.71 -19.08 16.01
C ALA A 37 -21.42 -20.17 15.18
N GLY A 38 -21.01 -20.34 13.92
CA GLY A 38 -21.56 -21.35 13.03
C GLY A 38 -21.23 -22.79 13.45
N ILE A 39 -20.00 -23.03 13.91
CA ILE A 39 -19.57 -24.34 14.46
C ILE A 39 -20.31 -24.63 15.77
N SER A 40 -20.41 -23.63 16.65
CA SER A 40 -21.13 -23.71 17.94
C SER A 40 -22.59 -24.13 17.72
N SER A 41 -23.27 -23.51 16.74
CA SER A 41 -24.64 -23.88 16.35
C SER A 41 -24.75 -25.31 15.80
N TYR A 42 -23.74 -25.82 15.11
CA TYR A 42 -23.72 -27.22 14.64
C TYR A 42 -23.50 -28.22 15.78
N LEU A 43 -22.55 -27.92 16.69
CA LEU A 43 -22.17 -28.81 17.79
C LEU A 43 -23.07 -28.66 19.03
N GLN A 44 -23.93 -27.64 19.06
CA GLN A 44 -24.77 -27.28 20.21
C GLN A 44 -23.92 -27.02 21.48
N THR A 45 -22.70 -26.50 21.29
CA THR A 45 -21.76 -26.16 22.37
C THR A 45 -21.25 -24.74 22.20
N ASN A 46 -21.30 -23.94 23.26
CA ASN A 46 -20.86 -22.55 23.17
C ASN A 46 -19.34 -22.45 23.01
N LEU A 47 -18.87 -22.10 21.82
CA LEU A 47 -17.46 -21.84 21.54
C LEU A 47 -17.08 -20.36 21.68
N LEU A 48 -18.06 -19.48 21.86
CA LEU A 48 -17.84 -18.05 21.97
C LEU A 48 -17.71 -17.63 23.44
N ILE A 49 -16.78 -16.70 23.70
CA ILE A 49 -16.54 -16.17 25.04
C ILE A 49 -17.60 -15.12 25.42
N VAL A 50 -18.15 -14.40 24.44
CA VAL A 50 -18.95 -13.18 24.66
C VAL A 50 -20.45 -13.41 24.41
N SER A 51 -20.86 -14.50 23.77
CA SER A 51 -22.26 -14.74 23.39
C SER A 51 -22.59 -16.22 23.47
N ASP A 52 -23.85 -16.56 23.76
CA ASP A 52 -24.33 -17.94 23.67
C ASP A 52 -24.97 -18.18 22.30
N THR A 53 -24.41 -19.12 21.56
CA THR A 53 -24.89 -19.51 20.22
C THR A 53 -25.28 -20.97 20.17
N SER A 54 -25.31 -21.65 21.32
CA SER A 54 -25.62 -23.08 21.41
C SER A 54 -27.08 -23.36 21.02
N SER A 55 -27.99 -22.43 21.36
CA SER A 55 -29.43 -22.53 21.06
C SER A 55 -29.81 -22.09 19.64
N LEU A 56 -28.83 -21.66 18.83
CA LEU A 56 -29.05 -21.12 17.50
C LEU A 56 -29.33 -22.26 16.52
N GLN A 57 -30.37 -22.13 15.70
CA GLN A 57 -30.73 -23.15 14.71
C GLN A 57 -29.67 -23.21 13.60
N PHE A 58 -29.06 -24.38 13.41
CA PHE A 58 -27.98 -24.54 12.44
C PHE A 58 -28.40 -24.18 11.01
N ILE A 59 -29.60 -24.58 10.59
CA ILE A 59 -30.15 -24.22 9.29
C ILE A 59 -31.34 -23.29 9.48
N PRO A 60 -31.38 -22.12 8.82
CA PRO A 60 -30.41 -21.58 7.86
C PRO A 60 -29.29 -20.73 8.50
N GLN A 61 -29.45 -20.34 9.75
CA GLN A 61 -28.69 -19.24 10.38
C GLN A 61 -27.24 -19.63 10.68
N GLY A 62 -26.99 -20.81 11.27
CA GLY A 62 -25.64 -21.33 11.49
C GLY A 62 -24.85 -21.53 10.19
N VAL A 63 -25.49 -22.01 9.12
CA VAL A 63 -24.88 -22.13 7.79
C VAL A 63 -24.48 -20.77 7.22
N ALA A 64 -25.35 -19.76 7.35
CA ALA A 64 -25.01 -18.40 6.93
C ALA A 64 -23.80 -17.84 7.70
N LEU A 65 -23.76 -18.07 9.02
CA LEU A 65 -22.63 -17.66 9.87
C LEU A 65 -21.34 -18.39 9.46
N LEU A 66 -21.38 -19.69 9.18
CA LEU A 66 -20.23 -20.42 8.64
C LEU A 66 -19.75 -19.82 7.31
N PHE A 67 -20.67 -19.54 6.38
CA PHE A 67 -20.33 -18.96 5.09
C PHE A 67 -19.62 -17.61 5.23
N TYR A 68 -20.21 -16.68 5.99
CA TYR A 68 -19.61 -15.37 6.24
C TYR A 68 -18.31 -15.48 7.05
N GLY A 69 -18.21 -16.44 7.96
CA GLY A 69 -17.00 -16.73 8.71
C GLY A 69 -15.84 -17.21 7.82
N ILE A 70 -16.11 -18.12 6.88
CA ILE A 70 -15.13 -18.59 5.90
C ILE A 70 -14.69 -17.40 5.02
N ALA A 71 -15.63 -16.65 4.46
CA ALA A 71 -15.33 -15.51 3.61
C ALA A 71 -14.51 -14.43 4.36
N GLY A 72 -14.91 -14.09 5.58
CA GLY A 72 -14.21 -13.12 6.43
C GLY A 72 -12.80 -13.60 6.82
N SER A 73 -12.66 -14.88 7.16
CA SER A 73 -11.36 -15.47 7.50
C SER A 73 -10.40 -15.54 6.32
N LEU A 74 -10.90 -15.88 5.12
CA LEU A 74 -10.11 -15.85 3.89
C LEU A 74 -9.66 -14.42 3.55
N LEU A 75 -10.57 -13.44 3.69
CA LEU A 75 -10.23 -12.04 3.51
C LEU A 75 -9.16 -11.57 4.51
N ALA A 76 -9.31 -11.92 5.78
CA ALA A 76 -8.35 -11.60 6.82
C ALA A 76 -6.97 -12.22 6.53
N LEU A 77 -6.95 -13.50 6.14
CA LEU A 77 -5.73 -14.20 5.76
C LEU A 77 -5.04 -13.51 4.57
N TYR A 78 -5.80 -13.11 3.56
CA TYR A 78 -5.28 -12.34 2.44
C TYR A 78 -4.69 -10.99 2.89
N GLN A 79 -5.39 -10.24 3.74
CA GLN A 79 -4.90 -8.96 4.26
C GLN A 79 -3.59 -9.14 5.04
N TRP A 80 -3.52 -10.09 5.98
CA TRP A 80 -2.30 -10.40 6.71
C TRP A 80 -1.16 -10.83 5.79
N PHE A 81 -1.46 -11.67 4.79
CA PHE A 81 -0.48 -12.07 3.79
C PHE A 81 0.11 -10.86 3.04
N THR A 82 -0.74 -9.92 2.60
CA THR A 82 -0.23 -8.71 1.93
C THR A 82 0.65 -7.87 2.85
N VAL A 83 0.30 -7.74 4.13
CA VAL A 83 1.05 -7.00 5.16
C VAL A 83 2.40 -7.65 5.47
N ILE A 84 2.42 -8.97 5.71
CA ILE A 84 3.63 -9.74 6.00
C ILE A 84 4.64 -9.56 4.86
N LEU A 85 4.17 -9.68 3.61
CA LEU A 85 5.02 -9.57 2.43
C LEU A 85 5.38 -8.12 2.04
N ASN A 86 4.83 -7.12 2.73
CA ASN A 86 5.01 -5.69 2.44
C ASN A 86 4.74 -5.31 0.98
N ILE A 87 3.68 -5.87 0.39
CA ILE A 87 3.33 -5.66 -1.01
C ILE A 87 3.13 -4.15 -1.29
N GLY A 88 3.68 -3.68 -2.40
CA GLY A 88 3.71 -2.27 -2.82
C GLY A 88 4.74 -1.41 -2.09
N GLY A 89 5.44 -1.95 -1.08
CA GLY A 89 6.46 -1.22 -0.32
C GLY A 89 7.79 -1.22 -1.04
N GLY A 90 8.63 -0.22 -0.78
CA GLY A 90 9.95 -0.15 -1.42
C GLY A 90 10.58 1.22 -1.21
N TYR A 91 11.35 1.68 -2.19
CA TYR A 91 12.03 2.97 -2.11
C TYR A 91 12.32 3.55 -3.51
N ASN A 92 12.52 4.85 -3.56
CA ASN A 92 13.09 5.57 -4.69
C ASN A 92 14.48 6.03 -4.28
N GLU A 93 15.51 5.68 -5.04
CA GLU A 93 16.89 6.09 -4.80
C GLU A 93 17.44 6.83 -6.02
N PHE A 94 18.03 7.99 -5.76
CA PHE A 94 18.67 8.84 -6.75
C PHE A 94 20.11 9.05 -6.33
N ASN A 95 21.05 8.48 -7.07
CA ASN A 95 22.45 8.44 -6.69
C ASN A 95 23.31 9.18 -7.72
N LYS A 96 23.85 10.34 -7.32
CA LYS A 96 24.74 11.17 -8.15
C LYS A 96 26.14 10.58 -8.33
N GLN A 97 26.61 9.73 -7.42
CA GLN A 97 27.91 9.05 -7.56
C GLN A 97 27.87 7.99 -8.65
N THR A 98 26.81 7.18 -8.67
CA THR A 98 26.65 6.10 -9.66
C THR A 98 25.89 6.57 -10.91
N ASN A 99 25.39 7.81 -10.90
CA ASN A 99 24.57 8.43 -11.94
C ASN A 99 23.31 7.62 -12.28
N LYS A 100 22.69 6.99 -11.28
CA LYS A 100 21.55 6.07 -11.46
C LYS A 100 20.36 6.46 -10.58
N LEU A 101 19.18 6.34 -11.19
CA LEU A 101 17.88 6.28 -10.54
C LEU A 101 17.49 4.81 -10.39
N THR A 102 17.08 4.41 -9.18
CA THR A 102 16.50 3.10 -8.89
C THR A 102 15.15 3.26 -8.20
N ILE A 103 14.10 2.72 -8.79
CA ILE A 103 12.77 2.63 -8.19
C ILE A 103 12.50 1.15 -7.91
N PHE A 104 12.44 0.82 -6.64
CA PHE A 104 12.22 -0.54 -6.17
C PHE A 104 10.87 -0.68 -5.48
N ARG A 105 10.13 -1.75 -5.77
CA ARG A 105 8.89 -2.14 -5.11
C ARG A 105 8.82 -3.65 -4.89
N TRP A 106 8.25 -4.05 -3.77
CA TRP A 106 7.85 -5.42 -3.49
C TRP A 106 6.51 -5.74 -4.16
N GLY A 107 6.51 -6.68 -5.09
CA GLY A 107 5.31 -7.26 -5.69
C GLY A 107 4.80 -8.49 -4.94
N PHE A 108 3.81 -9.15 -5.52
CA PHE A 108 3.33 -10.44 -5.06
C PHE A 108 4.43 -11.51 -5.18
N PRO A 109 4.40 -12.57 -4.36
CA PRO A 109 5.36 -13.65 -4.47
C PRO A 109 5.29 -14.32 -5.85
N GLY A 110 6.45 -14.72 -6.36
CA GLY A 110 6.62 -15.23 -7.71
C GLY A 110 7.95 -14.76 -8.32
N LYS A 111 8.14 -15.02 -9.62
CA LYS A 111 9.37 -14.68 -10.36
C LYS A 111 9.67 -13.17 -10.34
N ASN A 112 8.63 -12.34 -10.34
CA ASN A 112 8.74 -10.87 -10.38
C ASN A 112 8.40 -10.21 -9.03
N ARG A 113 8.75 -10.88 -7.91
CA ARG A 113 8.52 -10.32 -6.56
C ARG A 113 9.26 -9.00 -6.36
N ARG A 114 10.45 -8.84 -6.93
CA ARG A 114 11.20 -7.59 -6.92
C ARG A 114 10.91 -6.86 -8.20
N VAL A 115 10.12 -5.79 -8.13
CA VAL A 115 9.85 -4.91 -9.26
C VAL A 115 10.84 -3.76 -9.16
N GLU A 116 11.84 -3.79 -10.01
CA GLU A 116 12.91 -2.81 -10.02
C GLU A 116 12.98 -2.14 -11.38
N PHE A 117 13.04 -0.82 -11.35
CA PHE A 117 13.26 0.02 -12.51
C PHE A 117 14.53 0.85 -12.28
N THR A 118 15.46 0.78 -13.23
CA THR A 118 16.70 1.55 -13.17
C THR A 118 16.89 2.34 -14.47
N CYS A 119 17.34 3.57 -14.35
CA CYS A 119 17.82 4.36 -15.51
C CYS A 119 18.91 5.34 -15.09
N PRO A 120 19.69 5.87 -16.05
CA PRO A 120 20.59 7.00 -15.80
C PRO A 120 19.82 8.22 -15.25
N LEU A 121 20.46 9.00 -14.36
CA LEU A 121 19.86 10.26 -13.90
C LEU A 121 19.75 11.30 -15.02
N GLU A 122 20.66 11.25 -16.00
CA GLU A 122 20.65 12.11 -17.19
C GLU A 122 19.39 11.96 -18.05
N ASP A 123 18.72 10.81 -17.98
CA ASP A 123 17.47 10.58 -18.70
C ASP A 123 16.27 11.25 -18.00
N VAL A 124 16.43 11.73 -16.76
CA VAL A 124 15.36 12.43 -16.04
C VAL A 124 15.26 13.87 -16.56
N GLN A 125 14.08 14.23 -17.08
CA GLN A 125 13.85 15.53 -17.71
C GLN A 125 13.17 16.53 -16.79
N ALA A 126 12.24 16.05 -15.96
CA ALA A 126 11.46 16.89 -15.05
C ALA A 126 10.87 16.05 -13.92
N VAL A 127 10.62 16.71 -12.78
CA VAL A 127 9.69 16.21 -11.76
C VAL A 127 8.33 16.80 -12.08
N LYS A 128 7.30 15.96 -12.19
CA LYS A 128 5.94 16.40 -12.55
C LYS A 128 5.01 16.21 -11.37
N ALA A 129 4.41 17.29 -10.89
CA ALA A 129 3.28 17.29 -9.99
C ALA A 129 1.98 17.11 -10.79
N ASP A 130 1.13 16.18 -10.35
CA ASP A 130 -0.20 15.96 -10.90
C ASP A 130 -1.21 16.28 -9.79
N ILE A 131 -1.84 17.44 -9.92
CA ILE A 131 -2.80 17.98 -8.96
C ILE A 131 -4.17 17.99 -9.63
N GLN A 132 -5.06 17.14 -9.14
CA GLN A 132 -6.47 17.13 -9.50
C GLN A 132 -7.28 17.43 -8.24
N GLU A 133 -7.99 18.56 -8.24
CA GLU A 133 -8.90 18.93 -7.15
C GLU A 133 -10.36 18.57 -7.47
N GLY A 134 -11.17 18.34 -6.43
CA GLY A 134 -12.58 17.99 -6.55
C GLY A 134 -12.98 16.83 -5.62
N LEU A 135 -14.03 16.10 -5.98
CA LEU A 135 -14.51 14.95 -5.19
C LEU A 135 -13.51 13.77 -5.13
N ASN A 136 -12.64 13.67 -6.15
CA ASN A 136 -11.59 12.66 -6.23
C ASN A 136 -10.22 13.33 -6.32
N THR A 137 -9.79 13.94 -5.20
CA THR A 137 -8.51 14.62 -5.12
C THR A 137 -7.37 13.66 -5.41
N LYS A 138 -6.53 14.00 -6.39
CA LYS A 138 -5.28 13.28 -6.67
C LYS A 138 -4.13 14.26 -6.57
N ARG A 139 -3.14 13.91 -5.77
CA ARG A 139 -1.89 14.66 -5.60
C ARG A 139 -0.77 13.65 -5.69
N LYS A 140 -0.09 13.62 -6.83
CA LYS A 140 0.92 12.62 -7.15
C LYS A 140 2.15 13.25 -7.78
N LEU A 141 3.33 12.71 -7.47
CA LEU A 141 4.57 13.05 -8.16
C LEU A 141 4.92 11.96 -9.16
N TYR A 142 5.37 12.39 -10.33
CA TYR A 142 5.91 11.55 -11.37
C TYR A 142 7.30 12.05 -11.77
N LEU A 143 8.10 11.14 -12.30
CA LEU A 143 9.30 11.50 -13.05
C LEU A 143 9.01 11.41 -14.54
N ARG A 144 9.33 12.47 -15.26
CA ARG A 144 9.44 12.41 -16.71
C ARG A 144 10.82 11.90 -17.07
N VAL A 145 10.86 10.75 -17.74
CA VAL A 145 12.10 10.13 -18.21
C VAL A 145 12.09 10.09 -19.73
N LYS A 146 13.23 10.38 -20.35
CA LYS A 146 13.41 10.42 -21.80
C LYS A 146 12.91 9.12 -22.45
N GLN A 147 12.05 9.27 -23.46
CA GLN A 147 11.47 8.17 -24.25
C GLN A 147 10.74 7.09 -23.43
N LYS A 148 10.32 7.40 -22.20
CA LYS A 148 9.55 6.50 -21.33
C LYS A 148 8.27 7.17 -20.86
N ARG A 149 7.35 6.36 -20.34
CA ARG A 149 6.15 6.85 -19.67
C ARG A 149 6.53 7.50 -18.33
N ASP A 150 5.75 8.48 -17.91
CA ASP A 150 5.87 9.13 -16.60
C ASP A 150 5.89 8.07 -15.48
N VAL A 151 6.95 8.03 -14.68
CA VAL A 151 7.13 7.01 -13.63
C VAL A 151 6.59 7.54 -12.31
N PRO A 152 5.57 6.91 -11.70
CA PRO A 152 5.00 7.39 -10.44
C PRO A 152 5.97 7.21 -9.28
N LEU A 153 6.22 8.28 -8.55
CA LEU A 153 7.04 8.28 -7.34
C LEU A 153 6.22 8.08 -6.08
N THR A 154 5.07 8.73 -6.03
CA THR A 154 4.18 8.73 -4.87
C THR A 154 3.43 7.42 -4.70
N ARG A 155 3.14 7.10 -3.44
CA ARG A 155 2.36 5.93 -3.04
C ARG A 155 0.92 5.98 -3.55
N VAL A 156 0.31 4.80 -3.72
CA VAL A 156 -1.15 4.66 -3.88
C VAL A 156 -1.81 4.79 -2.50
N GLY A 157 -2.86 5.59 -2.35
CA GLY A 157 -3.59 5.75 -1.09
C GLY A 157 -4.09 7.17 -0.87
N VAL A 158 -4.15 7.59 0.40
CA VAL A 158 -4.55 8.94 0.79
C VAL A 158 -3.62 9.95 0.10
N PRO A 159 -4.18 10.94 -0.62
CA PRO A 159 -3.40 12.01 -1.22
C PRO A 159 -2.60 12.74 -0.14
N MET A 160 -1.33 13.02 -0.43
CA MET A 160 -0.55 13.90 0.44
C MET A 160 -1.12 15.32 0.43
N SER A 161 -0.78 16.11 1.44
CA SER A 161 -1.15 17.53 1.43
C SER A 161 -0.47 18.25 0.26
N LEU A 162 -1.05 19.38 -0.17
CA LEU A 162 -0.47 20.18 -1.26
C LEU A 162 0.94 20.66 -0.89
N SER A 163 1.11 21.14 0.35
CA SER A 163 2.40 21.61 0.84
C SER A 163 3.45 20.50 0.91
N GLU A 164 3.08 19.28 1.31
CA GLU A 164 4.02 18.14 1.26
C GLU A 164 4.40 17.80 -0.19
N LEU A 165 3.43 17.84 -1.13
CA LEU A 165 3.68 17.56 -2.55
C LEU A 165 4.66 18.57 -3.15
N GLU A 166 4.44 19.85 -2.87
CA GLU A 166 5.29 20.96 -3.31
C GLU A 166 6.69 20.85 -2.70
N ASN A 167 6.79 20.59 -1.40
CA ASN A 167 8.07 20.46 -0.70
C ASN A 167 8.87 19.25 -1.22
N GLU A 168 8.25 18.06 -1.30
CA GLU A 168 8.92 16.85 -1.82
C GLU A 168 9.30 17.02 -3.30
N GLY A 169 8.42 17.63 -4.10
CA GLY A 169 8.65 17.88 -5.52
C GLY A 169 9.80 18.87 -5.74
N ALA A 170 9.80 20.00 -5.02
CA ALA A 170 10.84 21.02 -5.10
C ALA A 170 12.19 20.53 -4.58
N GLU A 171 12.22 19.77 -3.48
CA GLU A 171 13.44 19.17 -2.95
C GLU A 171 14.04 18.19 -3.97
N LEU A 172 13.21 17.34 -4.58
CA LEU A 172 13.67 16.39 -5.59
C LEU A 172 14.14 17.07 -6.87
N ALA A 173 13.40 18.07 -7.36
CA ALA A 173 13.77 18.84 -8.54
C ALA A 173 15.10 19.58 -8.35
N SER A 174 15.27 20.21 -7.18
CA SER A 174 16.51 20.87 -6.77
C SER A 174 17.68 19.87 -6.66
N PHE A 175 17.44 18.69 -6.06
CA PHE A 175 18.45 17.64 -6.00
C PHE A 175 18.88 17.19 -7.41
N LEU A 176 17.95 16.98 -8.32
CA LEU A 176 18.23 16.49 -9.68
C LEU A 176 18.75 17.57 -10.63
N GLY A 177 18.53 18.85 -10.32
CA GLY A 177 18.85 19.95 -11.23
C GLY A 177 17.91 20.01 -12.44
N VAL A 178 16.66 19.56 -12.29
CA VAL A 178 15.64 19.51 -13.35
C VAL A 178 14.44 20.36 -12.96
N PRO A 179 13.63 20.86 -13.92
CA PRO A 179 12.44 21.64 -13.61
C PRO A 179 11.37 20.81 -12.87
N LEU A 180 10.58 21.51 -12.05
CA LEU A 180 9.32 21.03 -11.50
C LEU A 180 8.18 21.50 -12.42
N GLU A 181 7.44 20.57 -13.01
CA GLU A 181 6.30 20.83 -13.89
C GLU A 181 4.96 20.51 -13.20
N GLY A 182 3.86 21.14 -13.63
CA GLY A 182 2.51 20.76 -13.21
C GLY A 182 2.01 21.44 -11.92
N LEU A 183 2.62 22.58 -11.57
CA LEU A 183 2.04 23.59 -10.68
C LEU A 183 1.19 24.57 -11.50
#